data_AF-A0AAW6E2X1-F1
#
_entry.id   AF-A0AAW6E2X1-F1
#
_cell.length_a   1.000
_cell.length_b   1.000
_cell.length_c   1.000
_cell.angle_alpha   90.00
_cell.angle_beta   90.00
_cell.angle_gamma   90.00
#
_symmetry.space_group_name_H-M   'P 1'
#
loop_
_entity.id
_entity.type
_entity.pdbx_description
1 polymer ?
#
loop_
_entity_poly.entity_id
_entity_poly.type
_entity_poly.pdbx_seq_one_letter_code
_entity_poly.pdbx_strand_id
1 'polypeptide(L)'
;MFTSDTAKYKIIGICTSCVQSDYVRDIVSSISRKGVKEGYKVLLFNTFCDLYHNISYNHGEASIFDLINYDILDVLIIMPEAIKRDSISNEISKRAHEHGVPVICVDSTMDNCCSVTFNYSDVFEKIVRHVI
;
A
#
# COMPACT_ATOMS: atom_id res chain seq x y z
N MET A 1 -4.65 1.56 28.74
CA MET A 1 -3.61 2.56 28.45
C MET A 1 -2.28 1.84 28.49
N PHE A 2 -1.83 1.33 27.33
CA PHE A 2 -0.53 0.66 27.19
C PHE A 2 0.41 1.65 26.51
N THR A 3 1.05 2.50 27.29
CA THR A 3 2.24 3.24 26.83
C THR A 3 3.40 2.25 26.86
N SER A 4 3.65 1.56 25.75
CA SER A 4 4.80 0.67 25.62
C SER A 4 5.98 1.47 25.10
N ASP A 5 6.82 1.92 26.02
CA ASP A 5 8.07 2.65 25.75
C ASP A 5 9.19 1.71 25.23
N THR A 6 8.85 0.64 24.50
CA THR A 6 9.82 -0.36 23.98
C THR A 6 9.36 -1.05 22.68
N ALA A 7 8.95 -0.30 21.66
CA ALA A 7 8.94 -0.87 20.31
C ALA A 7 10.40 -1.02 19.83
N LYS A 8 10.96 -2.24 19.93
CA LYS A 8 12.35 -2.56 19.56
C LYS A 8 12.69 -2.21 18.10
N TYR A 9 11.68 -2.06 17.25
CA TYR A 9 11.82 -1.74 15.83
C TYR A 9 10.69 -0.84 15.38
N LYS A 10 10.99 0.07 14.45
CA LYS A 10 9.95 0.79 13.69
C LYS A 10 9.52 -0.05 12.49
N ILE A 11 8.23 -0.22 12.26
CA ILE A 11 7.68 -1.14 11.26
C ILE A 11 6.82 -0.40 10.24
N ILE A 12 7.16 -0.57 8.97
CA ILE A 12 6.37 -0.16 7.80
C ILE A 12 5.58 -1.36 7.30
N GLY A 13 4.25 -1.26 7.28
CA GLY A 13 3.41 -2.19 6.53
C GLY A 13 3.24 -1.73 5.09
N ILE A 14 3.29 -2.63 4.12
CA ILE A 14 2.99 -2.34 2.71
C ILE A 14 1.91 -3.30 2.23
N CYS A 15 0.77 -2.77 1.78
CA CYS A 15 -0.32 -3.50 1.17
C CYS A 15 -0.32 -3.27 -0.35
N THR A 16 -0.17 -4.34 -1.11
CA THR A 16 -0.14 -4.29 -2.59
C THR A 16 -0.66 -5.59 -3.19
N SER A 17 -0.72 -5.64 -4.51
CA SER A 17 -0.94 -6.86 -5.29
C SER A 17 0.11 -6.97 -6.38
N CYS A 18 0.31 -8.18 -6.90
CA CYS A 18 1.16 -8.42 -8.07
C CYS A 18 2.61 -7.91 -7.91
N VAL A 19 3.25 -8.10 -6.75
CA VAL A 19 4.67 -7.68 -6.53
C VAL A 19 5.66 -8.30 -7.52
N GLN A 20 5.27 -9.36 -8.23
CA GLN A 20 6.05 -9.93 -9.32
C GLN A 20 6.10 -9.06 -10.58
N SER A 21 5.15 -8.13 -10.75
CA SER A 21 5.18 -7.16 -11.85
C SER A 21 6.32 -6.17 -11.65
N ASP A 22 7.04 -5.84 -12.72
CA ASP A 22 8.22 -4.95 -12.64
C ASP A 22 7.87 -3.60 -12.01
N TYR A 23 6.71 -3.05 -12.40
CA TYR A 23 6.19 -1.79 -11.88
C TYR A 23 6.02 -1.78 -10.36
N VAL A 24 5.25 -2.73 -9.81
CA VAL A 24 5.00 -2.82 -8.37
C VAL A 24 6.29 -3.17 -7.63
N ARG A 25 7.10 -4.09 -8.19
CA ARG A 25 8.38 -4.50 -7.60
C ARG A 25 9.33 -3.31 -7.44
N ASP A 26 9.41 -2.43 -8.41
CA ASP A 26 10.31 -1.28 -8.37
C ASP A 26 9.89 -0.29 -7.27
N ILE A 27 8.59 -0.02 -7.12
CA ILE A 27 8.06 0.81 -6.05
C ILE A 27 8.32 0.17 -4.69
N VAL A 28 7.89 -1.08 -4.49
CA VAL A 28 8.03 -1.81 -3.21
C VAL A 28 9.50 -1.95 -2.82
N SER A 29 10.38 -2.28 -3.76
CA SER A 29 11.81 -2.44 -3.47
C SER A 29 12.49 -1.11 -3.15
N SER A 30 12.07 -0.01 -3.78
CA SER A 30 12.58 1.33 -3.50
C SER A 30 12.19 1.79 -2.10
N ILE A 31 10.91 1.66 -1.75
CA ILE A 31 10.38 1.94 -0.41
C ILE A 31 11.10 1.07 0.62
N SER A 32 11.19 -0.24 0.37
CA SER A 32 11.78 -1.19 1.31
C SER A 32 13.25 -0.91 1.57
N ARG A 33 14.02 -0.64 0.51
CA ARG A 33 15.46 -0.32 0.61
C ARG A 33 15.68 0.96 1.39
N LYS A 34 14.88 2.00 1.15
CA LYS A 34 14.95 3.26 1.88
C LYS A 34 14.55 3.06 3.35
N GLY A 35 13.44 2.38 3.61
CA GLY A 35 12.97 2.08 4.97
C GLY A 35 14.02 1.33 5.79
N VAL A 36 14.59 0.25 5.25
CA VAL A 36 15.66 -0.52 5.90
C VAL A 36 16.89 0.34 6.19
N LYS A 37 17.29 1.20 5.24
CA LYS A 37 18.42 2.12 5.43
C LYS A 37 18.18 3.13 6.57
N GLU A 38 16.94 3.55 6.77
CA GLU A 38 16.52 4.45 7.86
C GLU A 38 16.21 3.70 9.17
N GLY A 39 16.47 2.39 9.25
CA GLY A 39 16.30 1.59 10.46
C GLY A 39 14.90 1.01 10.66
N TYR A 40 14.02 1.09 9.66
CA TYR A 40 12.71 0.45 9.68
C TYR A 40 12.78 -1.03 9.27
N LYS A 41 11.88 -1.83 9.82
CA LYS A 41 11.51 -3.14 9.28
C LYS A 41 10.32 -2.98 8.34
N VAL A 42 10.22 -3.88 7.37
CA VAL A 42 9.16 -3.83 6.37
C VAL A 42 8.38 -5.15 6.40
N LEU A 43 7.07 -5.06 6.53
CA LEU A 43 6.13 -6.16 6.38
C LEU A 43 5.36 -5.97 5.08
N LEU A 44 5.45 -6.94 4.17
CA LEU A 44 4.78 -6.89 2.89
C LEU A 44 3.57 -7.83 2.90
N PHE A 45 2.39 -7.26 2.71
CA PHE A 45 1.13 -7.97 2.51
C PHE A 45 0.79 -7.88 1.02
N ASN A 46 0.88 -9.00 0.32
CA ASN A 46 0.78 -9.05 -1.13
C ASN A 46 -0.16 -10.17 -1.58
N THR A 47 -1.07 -9.85 -2.50
CA THR A 47 -1.83 -10.83 -3.27
C THR A 47 -1.12 -11.18 -4.57
N PHE A 48 -1.36 -12.38 -5.11
CA PHE A 48 -0.68 -12.80 -6.33
C PHE A 48 -1.28 -12.13 -7.57
N CYS A 49 -2.61 -11.96 -7.60
CA CYS A 49 -3.34 -11.26 -8.64
C CYS A 49 -3.91 -9.93 -8.14
N ASP A 50 -4.28 -9.05 -9.07
CA ASP A 50 -5.12 -7.90 -8.73
C ASP A 50 -6.54 -8.35 -8.41
N LEU A 51 -7.25 -7.55 -7.61
CA LEU A 51 -8.53 -7.95 -7.04
C LEU A 51 -9.74 -7.39 -7.81
N TYR A 52 -9.52 -6.89 -9.03
CA TYR A 52 -10.52 -6.20 -9.84
C TYR A 52 -11.78 -7.04 -10.10
N HIS A 53 -11.60 -8.31 -10.50
CA HIS A 53 -12.70 -9.16 -10.94
C HIS A 53 -13.61 -9.68 -9.81
N ASN A 54 -13.25 -9.47 -8.54
CA ASN A 54 -14.04 -9.87 -7.36
C ASN A 54 -14.62 -11.31 -7.44
N ILE A 55 -13.83 -12.26 -7.93
CA ILE A 55 -14.21 -13.68 -8.02
C ILE A 55 -13.82 -14.43 -6.75
N SER A 56 -14.39 -15.62 -6.51
CA SER A 56 -14.15 -16.45 -5.33
C SER A 56 -12.66 -16.67 -5.01
N TYR A 57 -11.82 -16.79 -6.03
CA TYR A 57 -10.36 -16.90 -5.86
C TYR A 57 -9.74 -15.63 -5.24
N ASN A 58 -10.15 -14.46 -5.73
CA ASN A 58 -9.67 -13.16 -5.26
C ASN A 58 -10.07 -12.91 -3.80
N HIS A 59 -11.17 -13.50 -3.31
CA HIS A 59 -11.52 -13.45 -1.89
C HIS A 59 -10.51 -14.21 -1.03
N GLY A 60 -10.04 -15.37 -1.49
CA GLY A 60 -9.01 -16.13 -0.78
C GLY A 60 -7.69 -15.37 -0.69
N GLU A 61 -7.30 -14.68 -1.76
CA GLU A 61 -6.10 -13.83 -1.74
C GLU A 61 -6.26 -12.62 -0.83
N ALA A 62 -7.43 -11.96 -0.86
CA ALA A 62 -7.72 -10.78 -0.05
C ALA A 62 -7.61 -11.04 1.47
N SER A 63 -7.83 -12.27 1.92
CA SER A 63 -7.72 -12.66 3.33
C SER A 63 -6.34 -12.37 3.94
N ILE A 64 -5.29 -12.17 3.13
CA ILE A 64 -3.98 -11.74 3.64
C ILE A 64 -4.06 -10.40 4.37
N PHE A 65 -4.97 -9.51 3.97
CA PHE A 65 -5.15 -8.20 4.56
C PHE A 65 -5.92 -8.24 5.90
N ASP A 66 -6.65 -9.32 6.16
CA ASP A 66 -7.25 -9.57 7.47
C ASP A 66 -6.23 -10.00 8.53
N LEU A 67 -5.04 -10.47 8.10
CA LEU A 67 -3.96 -10.90 8.99
C LEU A 67 -3.06 -9.74 9.46
N ILE A 68 -3.31 -8.52 9.00
CA ILE A 68 -2.54 -7.34 9.40
C ILE A 68 -2.78 -7.07 10.88
N ASN A 69 -1.72 -7.18 11.68
CA ASN A 69 -1.73 -6.68 13.04
C ASN A 69 -1.37 -5.18 13.03
N TYR A 70 -2.37 -4.31 13.15
CA TYR A 70 -2.17 -2.86 13.10
C TYR A 70 -1.45 -2.31 14.33
N ASP A 71 -1.57 -2.95 15.50
CA ASP A 71 -0.95 -2.50 16.76
C ASP A 71 0.58 -2.49 16.73
N ILE A 72 1.19 -3.21 15.78
CA ILE A 72 2.65 -3.28 15.63
C ILE A 72 3.19 -2.36 14.53
N LEU A 73 2.33 -1.71 13.74
CA LEU A 73 2.74 -0.88 12.62
C LEU A 73 2.88 0.58 13.06
N ASP A 74 4.00 1.21 12.68
CA ASP A 74 4.18 2.66 12.87
C ASP A 74 3.60 3.46 11.70
N VAL A 75 3.54 2.85 10.51
CA VAL A 75 2.96 3.45 9.31
C VAL A 75 2.52 2.35 8.35
N LEU A 76 1.42 2.60 7.64
CA LEU A 76 0.90 1.71 6.60
C LEU A 76 0.95 2.39 5.24
N ILE A 77 1.52 1.70 4.26
CA ILE A 77 1.51 2.11 2.85
C ILE A 77 0.52 1.22 2.11
N ILE A 78 -0.40 1.83 1.36
CA ILE A 78 -1.37 1.12 0.51
C ILE A 78 -1.11 1.52 -0.93
N MET A 79 -1.16 0.54 -1.84
CA MET A 79 -1.06 0.75 -3.30
C MET A 79 -2.38 0.38 -3.98
N PRO A 80 -3.38 1.29 -4.01
CA PRO A 80 -4.73 0.94 -4.49
C PRO A 80 -4.78 0.57 -5.96
N GLU A 81 -3.99 1.22 -6.83
CA GLU A 81 -3.93 0.87 -8.26
C GLU A 81 -3.38 -0.55 -8.49
N ALA A 82 -2.52 -1.05 -7.61
CA ALA A 82 -2.08 -2.44 -7.67
C ALA A 82 -3.21 -3.39 -7.22
N ILE A 83 -3.90 -3.04 -6.13
CA ILE A 83 -4.98 -3.86 -5.53
C ILE A 83 -6.24 -3.89 -6.43
N LYS A 84 -6.55 -2.78 -7.09
CA LYS A 84 -7.72 -2.57 -7.98
C LYS A 84 -9.08 -2.90 -7.38
N ARG A 85 -9.21 -2.79 -6.07
CA ARG A 85 -10.49 -2.97 -5.38
C ARG A 85 -10.63 -2.01 -4.22
N ASP A 86 -11.29 -0.89 -4.49
CA ASP A 86 -11.45 0.22 -3.54
C ASP A 86 -12.08 -0.21 -2.22
N SER A 87 -13.03 -1.15 -2.24
CA SER A 87 -13.64 -1.69 -1.01
C SER A 87 -12.59 -2.27 -0.05
N ILE A 88 -11.58 -2.96 -0.57
CA ILE A 88 -10.50 -3.54 0.24
C ILE A 88 -9.54 -2.45 0.69
N SER A 89 -9.08 -1.59 -0.21
CA SER A 89 -8.16 -0.49 0.14
C SER A 89 -8.76 0.42 1.22
N ASN A 90 -10.05 0.78 1.07
CA ASN A 90 -10.77 1.61 2.03
C ASN A 90 -10.97 0.89 3.37
N GLU A 91 -11.23 -0.42 3.36
CA GLU A 91 -11.34 -1.20 4.60
C GLU A 91 -10.01 -1.29 5.34
N ILE A 92 -8.91 -1.55 4.63
CA ILE A 92 -7.55 -1.54 5.21
C ILE A 92 -7.24 -0.17 5.81
N SER A 93 -7.50 0.91 5.06
CA SER A 93 -7.28 2.28 5.53
C SER A 93 -8.13 2.58 6.77
N LYS A 94 -9.41 2.22 6.77
CA LYS A 94 -10.30 2.43 7.91
C LYS A 94 -9.78 1.71 9.16
N ARG A 95 -9.44 0.43 9.05
CA ARG A 95 -8.92 -0.37 10.18
C ARG A 95 -7.60 0.21 10.71
N ALA A 96 -6.72 0.69 9.84
CA ALA A 96 -5.48 1.36 10.26
C ALA A 96 -5.76 2.64 11.08
N HIS A 97 -6.68 3.49 10.60
CA HIS A 97 -7.08 4.70 11.31
C HIS A 97 -7.73 4.41 12.67
N GLU A 98 -8.55 3.36 12.77
CA GLU A 98 -9.15 2.91 14.04
C GLU A 98 -8.08 2.52 15.09
N HIS A 99 -6.91 2.08 14.65
CA HIS A 99 -5.76 1.75 15.51
C HIS A 99 -4.76 2.91 15.65
N GLY A 100 -5.05 4.08 15.08
CA GLY A 100 -4.17 5.25 15.12
C GLY A 100 -2.93 5.14 14.25
N VAL A 101 -2.90 4.22 13.29
CA VAL A 101 -1.78 4.03 12.35
C VAL A 101 -1.95 5.00 11.16
N PRO A 102 -0.97 5.86 10.87
CA PRO A 102 -1.03 6.75 9.71
C PRO A 102 -0.93 5.97 8.39
N VAL A 103 -1.72 6.39 7.40
CA VAL A 103 -1.80 5.74 6.09
C VAL A 103 -1.22 6.64 4.99
N ILE A 104 -0.30 6.09 4.20
CA ILE A 104 0.24 6.70 2.99
C ILE A 104 -0.30 5.91 1.79
N CYS A 105 -1.02 6.60 0.92
CA CYS A 105 -1.45 6.06 -0.36
C CYS A 105 -0.38 6.33 -1.42
N VAL A 106 0.03 5.30 -2.14
CA VAL A 106 0.97 5.42 -3.25
C VAL A 106 0.25 5.03 -4.53
N ASP A 107 0.52 5.80 -5.59
CA ASP A 107 0.04 5.54 -6.94
C ASP A 107 -1.47 5.73 -7.17
N SER A 108 -2.21 6.14 -6.15
CA SER A 108 -3.62 6.53 -6.28
C SER A 108 -3.94 7.63 -5.26
N THR A 109 -5.18 8.11 -5.28
CA THR A 109 -5.71 9.01 -4.25
C THR A 109 -6.73 8.29 -3.40
N MET A 110 -6.65 8.47 -2.09
CA MET A 110 -7.66 7.98 -1.14
C MET A 110 -8.02 9.07 -0.14
N ASP A 111 -9.30 9.14 0.22
CA ASP A 111 -9.76 10.08 1.24
C ASP A 111 -9.06 9.82 2.58
N ASN A 112 -8.77 10.90 3.31
CA ASN A 112 -8.11 10.88 4.62
C ASN A 112 -6.71 10.23 4.63
N CYS A 113 -6.06 10.06 3.48
CA CYS A 113 -4.70 9.51 3.40
C CYS A 113 -3.74 10.53 2.77
N CYS A 114 -2.47 10.53 3.23
CA CYS A 114 -1.42 11.25 2.52
C CYS A 114 -1.14 10.52 1.20
N SER A 115 -1.36 11.16 0.05
CA SER A 115 -1.26 10.50 -1.26
C SER A 115 -0.02 10.97 -2.03
N VAL A 116 0.74 10.02 -2.56
CA VAL A 116 1.88 10.25 -3.47
C VAL A 116 1.52 9.65 -4.82
N THR A 117 1.23 10.51 -5.80
CA THR A 117 0.77 10.11 -7.13
C THR A 117 1.74 10.54 -8.23
N PHE A 118 1.71 9.84 -9.35
CA PHE A 118 2.34 10.33 -10.58
C PHE A 118 1.46 11.39 -11.24
N ASN A 119 2.09 12.34 -11.92
CA ASN A 119 1.37 13.33 -12.71
C ASN A 119 0.99 12.75 -14.08
N TYR A 120 -0.02 11.88 -14.08
CA TYR A 120 -0.48 11.19 -15.29
C TYR A 120 -1.04 12.13 -16.34
N SER A 121 -1.76 13.18 -15.92
CA SER A 121 -2.40 14.15 -16.83
C SER A 121 -1.37 14.87 -17.69
N ASP A 122 -0.33 15.45 -17.07
CA ASP A 122 0.70 16.19 -17.81
C ASP A 122 1.54 15.28 -18.71
N VAL A 123 1.82 14.05 -18.25
CA VAL A 123 2.58 13.08 -19.04
C VAL A 123 1.77 12.62 -20.25
N PHE A 124 0.49 12.31 -20.06
CA PHE A 124 -0.38 11.90 -21.16
C PHE A 124 -0.57 13.02 -22.18
N GLU A 125 -0.77 14.27 -21.74
CA GLU A 125 -0.83 15.42 -22.63
C GLU A 125 0.44 15.56 -23.48
N LYS A 126 1.62 15.46 -22.87
CA LYS A 126 2.90 15.52 -23.59
C LYS A 126 3.05 14.42 -24.63
N ILE A 127 2.60 13.20 -24.32
CA ILE A 127 2.61 12.07 -25.26
C ILE A 127 1.68 12.38 -26.43
N VAL A 128 0.44 12.79 -26.17
CA VAL A 128 -0.54 13.10 -27.23
C VAL A 128 -0.02 14.24 -28.13
N ARG A 129 0.55 15.30 -27.54
CA ARG A 129 1.16 16.43 -28.29
C ARG A 129 2.35 16.03 -29.16
N HIS A 130 3.04 14.93 -28.84
CA HIS A 130 4.16 14.46 -29.65
C HIS A 130 3.70 13.63 -30.86
N VAL A 131 2.52 13.00 -30.76
CA VAL A 131 1.96 12.16 -31.82
C VAL A 131 1.22 12.99 -32.89
N ILE A 132 0.65 14.14 -32.51
CA ILE A 132 0.01 15.10 -33.44
C ILE A 132 1.04 16.04 -34.07
#